data_AF-A0AAQ0BT75-F1
#
_entry.id   AF-A0AAQ0BT75-F1
#
_cell.length_a   1.000
_cell.length_b   1.000
_cell.length_c   1.000
_cell.angle_alpha   90.00
_cell.angle_beta   90.00
_cell.angle_gamma   90.00
#
_symmetry.space_group_name_H-M   'P 1'
#
loop_
_entity.id
_entity.type
_entity.pdbx_description
1 polymer ?
#
loop_
_entity_poly.entity_id
_entity_poly.type
_entity_poly.pdbx_seq_one_letter_code
_entity_poly.pdbx_strand_id
1 'polypeptide(L)'
;MNWLKNALDSVHNLIHGIKRFITLMKCTQKAIQKVQDGLFPHETVTPPEKEKIKQLCAIELPWYVVADLILAERQRKNVIAVIATRIGELTEEELEWIHNCLTTSNMSIDEMIREIQKSRSSQTPLPKLKP
;
A
#
# COMPACT_ATOMS: atom_id res chain seq x y z
N MET A 1 -30.98 27.30 -32.05
CA MET A 1 -31.36 26.21 -31.14
C MET A 1 -30.17 25.65 -30.33
N ASN A 2 -29.11 26.44 -30.04
CA ASN A 2 -27.90 25.91 -29.38
C ASN A 2 -27.86 26.14 -27.85
N TRP A 3 -28.65 27.09 -27.32
CA TRP A 3 -28.60 27.43 -25.89
C TRP A 3 -29.23 26.36 -24.98
N LEU A 4 -30.33 25.72 -25.43
CA LEU A 4 -30.99 24.61 -24.72
C LEU A 4 -30.10 23.36 -24.65
N LYS A 5 -29.38 23.04 -25.73
CA LYS A 5 -28.43 21.94 -25.77
C LYS A 5 -27.24 22.20 -24.83
N ASN A 6 -26.68 23.41 -24.86
CA ASN A 6 -25.59 23.80 -23.97
C ASN A 6 -26.00 23.77 -22.49
N ALA A 7 -27.23 24.19 -22.17
CA ALA A 7 -27.77 24.12 -20.81
C ALA A 7 -27.96 22.67 -20.35
N LEU A 8 -28.48 21.81 -21.23
CA LEU A 8 -28.66 20.38 -20.93
C LEU A 8 -27.32 19.64 -20.77
N ASP A 9 -26.33 19.94 -21.62
CA ASP A 9 -24.98 19.38 -21.54
C ASP A 9 -24.26 19.85 -20.26
N SER A 10 -24.46 21.11 -19.85
CA SER A 10 -23.92 21.66 -18.60
C SER A 10 -24.50 20.96 -17.37
N VAL A 11 -25.81 20.71 -17.34
CA VAL A 11 -26.47 19.97 -16.26
C VAL A 11 -25.99 18.52 -16.21
N HIS A 12 -25.85 17.85 -17.36
CA HIS A 12 -25.31 16.47 -17.42
C HIS A 12 -23.87 16.39 -16.89
N ASN A 13 -23.01 17.35 -17.27
CA ASN A 13 -21.63 17.41 -16.79
C ASN A 13 -21.55 17.67 -15.28
N LEU A 14 -22.43 18.51 -14.74
CA LEU A 14 -22.53 18.77 -13.30
C LEU A 14 -22.95 17.50 -12.53
N ILE A 15 -24.00 16.81 -13.00
CA ILE A 15 -24.48 15.57 -12.40
C ILE A 15 -23.42 14.48 -12.45
N HIS A 16 -22.72 14.35 -13.59
CA HIS A 16 -21.62 13.42 -13.75
C HIS A 16 -20.47 13.74 -12.78
N GLY A 17 -20.09 15.01 -12.64
CA GLY A 17 -19.10 15.47 -11.69
C GLY A 17 -19.45 15.13 -10.23
N ILE A 18 -20.70 15.38 -9.83
CA ILE A 18 -21.20 15.04 -8.49
C ILE A 18 -21.19 13.53 -8.26
N LYS A 19 -21.65 12.73 -9.22
CA LYS A 19 -21.62 11.26 -9.11
C LYS A 19 -20.19 10.75 -8.93
N ARG A 20 -19.24 11.26 -9.71
CA ARG A 20 -17.83 10.88 -9.62
C ARG A 20 -17.23 11.28 -8.27
N PHE A 21 -17.56 12.46 -7.77
CA PHE A 21 -17.15 12.92 -6.44
C PHE A 21 -17.68 12.02 -5.31
N ILE A 22 -18.97 11.65 -5.36
CA ILE A 22 -19.57 10.73 -4.37
C ILE A 22 -18.90 9.35 -4.42
N THR A 23 -18.63 8.83 -5.62
CA THR A 23 -17.91 7.57 -5.79
C THR A 23 -16.51 7.63 -5.18
N LEU A 24 -15.76 8.70 -5.44
CA LEU A 24 -14.43 8.93 -4.88
C LEU A 24 -14.46 8.98 -3.34
N MET A 25 -15.42 9.71 -2.78
CA MET A 25 -15.61 9.82 -1.33
C MET A 25 -15.93 8.47 -0.70
N LYS A 26 -16.84 7.69 -1.31
CA LYS A 26 -17.18 6.33 -0.84
C LYS A 26 -15.98 5.39 -0.93
N CYS A 27 -15.20 5.46 -2.00
CA CYS A 27 -13.98 4.67 -2.14
C CYS A 27 -13.00 4.98 -1.01
N THR A 28 -12.69 6.27 -0.83
CA THR A 28 -11.74 6.75 0.17
C THR A 28 -12.16 6.32 1.58
N GLN A 29 -13.43 6.54 1.94
CA GLN A 29 -13.95 6.20 3.27
C GLN A 29 -13.89 4.70 3.54
N LYS A 30 -14.30 3.85 2.59
CA LYS A 30 -14.25 2.39 2.74
C LYS A 30 -12.83 1.86 2.82
N ALA A 31 -11.91 2.41 2.01
CA ALA A 31 -10.51 2.03 2.04
C ALA A 31 -9.88 2.39 3.39
N ILE A 32 -10.10 3.61 3.90
CA ILE A 32 -9.62 4.03 5.23
C ILE A 32 -10.17 3.10 6.32
N GLN A 33 -11.48 2.80 6.29
CA GLN A 33 -12.09 1.91 7.27
C GLN A 33 -11.43 0.52 7.27
N LYS A 34 -11.23 -0.07 6.09
CA LYS A 34 -10.57 -1.38 5.99
C LYS A 34 -9.11 -1.35 6.44
N VAL A 35 -8.37 -0.27 6.18
CA VAL A 35 -7.00 -0.12 6.68
C VAL A 35 -6.98 0.00 8.20
N GLN A 36 -7.93 0.75 8.77
CA GLN A 36 -8.08 0.93 10.22
C GLN A 36 -8.47 -0.37 10.93
N ASP A 37 -9.28 -1.22 10.30
CA ASP A 37 -9.72 -2.50 10.85
C ASP A 37 -8.77 -3.66 10.52
N GLY A 38 -7.68 -3.39 9.80
CA GLY A 38 -6.77 -4.40 9.26
C GLY A 38 -5.76 -4.96 10.27
N LEU A 39 -4.58 -5.35 9.75
CA LEU A 39 -3.50 -6.01 10.50
C LEU A 39 -3.01 -5.25 11.75
N PHE A 40 -3.25 -3.94 11.82
CA PHE A 40 -2.82 -3.08 12.92
C PHE A 40 -3.98 -2.20 13.39
N PRO A 41 -4.98 -2.76 14.09
CA PRO A 41 -6.23 -2.07 14.38
C PRO A 41 -6.06 -0.87 15.32
N HIS A 42 -4.97 -0.86 16.09
CA HIS A 42 -4.59 0.22 16.99
C HIS A 42 -3.77 1.33 16.30
N GLU A 43 -3.29 1.10 15.07
CA GLU A 43 -2.55 2.11 14.31
C GLU A 43 -3.51 2.96 13.48
N THR A 44 -3.55 4.25 13.77
CA THR A 44 -4.37 5.19 13.01
C THR A 44 -3.86 5.34 11.57
N VAL A 45 -4.77 5.55 10.60
CA VAL A 45 -4.40 5.94 9.23
C VAL A 45 -3.75 7.32 9.23
N THR A 46 -2.47 7.37 8.84
CA THR A 46 -1.64 8.58 8.83
C THR A 46 -2.04 9.53 7.69
N PRO A 47 -1.74 10.84 7.78
CA PRO A 47 -2.03 11.78 6.69
C PRO A 47 -1.42 11.39 5.33
N PRO A 48 -0.17 10.90 5.24
CA PRO A 48 0.39 10.41 3.96
C PRO A 48 -0.38 9.22 3.38
N GLU A 49 -0.83 8.29 4.22
CA GLU A 49 -1.64 7.15 3.78
C GLU A 49 -3.02 7.61 3.28
N LYS A 50 -3.65 8.56 3.97
CA LYS A 50 -4.93 9.15 3.51
C LYS A 50 -4.79 9.81 2.15
N GLU A 51 -3.69 10.53 1.92
CA GLU A 51 -3.42 11.16 0.63
C GLU A 51 -3.19 10.12 -0.46
N LYS A 52 -2.40 9.08 -0.18
CA LYS A 52 -2.21 7.96 -1.10
C LYS A 52 -3.52 7.24 -1.43
N ILE A 53 -4.38 6.98 -0.44
CA ILE A 53 -5.70 6.39 -0.65
C ILE A 53 -6.55 7.24 -1.59
N LYS A 54 -6.58 8.57 -1.39
CA LYS A 54 -7.31 9.48 -2.27
C LYS A 54 -6.81 9.40 -3.71
N GLN A 55 -5.49 9.42 -3.91
CA GLN A 55 -4.88 9.33 -5.23
C GLN A 55 -5.21 8.00 -5.92
N LEU A 56 -5.13 6.88 -5.20
CA LEU A 56 -5.47 5.56 -5.72
C LEU A 56 -6.97 5.42 -6.04
N CYS A 57 -7.86 5.99 -5.21
CA CYS A 57 -9.29 6.04 -5.53
C CYS A 57 -9.60 6.98 -6.71
N ALA A 58 -8.80 8.02 -6.95
CA ALA A 58 -8.99 8.97 -8.05
C ALA A 58 -8.68 8.37 -9.43
N ILE A 59 -7.79 7.37 -9.50
CA ILE A 59 -7.57 6.53 -10.68
C ILE A 59 -8.58 5.37 -10.79
N GLU A 60 -9.67 5.44 -10.03
CA GLU A 60 -10.81 4.52 -10.08
C GLU A 60 -10.49 3.06 -9.71
N LEU A 61 -9.44 2.85 -8.91
CA LEU A 61 -9.20 1.54 -8.30
C LEU A 61 -10.33 1.18 -7.31
N PRO A 62 -10.76 -0.08 -7.26
CA PRO A 62 -11.73 -0.52 -6.26
C PRO A 62 -11.18 -0.32 -4.84
N TRP A 63 -12.03 0.18 -3.93
CA TRP A 63 -11.63 0.52 -2.56
C TRP A 63 -10.93 -0.62 -1.79
N TYR A 64 -11.31 -1.87 -2.06
CA TYR A 64 -10.71 -3.03 -1.40
C TYR A 64 -9.27 -3.26 -1.87
N VAL A 65 -9.00 -3.07 -3.17
CA VAL A 65 -7.64 -3.12 -3.74
C VAL A 65 -6.79 -2.00 -3.16
N VAL A 66 -7.35 -0.78 -3.08
CA VAL A 66 -6.65 0.36 -2.46
C VAL A 66 -6.27 0.04 -1.02
N ALA A 67 -7.19 -0.50 -0.22
CA ALA A 67 -6.91 -0.88 1.16
C ALA A 67 -5.84 -1.97 1.26
N ASP A 68 -5.90 -3.01 0.42
CA ASP A 68 -4.94 -4.11 0.42
C ASP A 68 -3.52 -3.62 0.07
N LEU A 69 -3.39 -2.66 -0.86
CA LEU A 69 -2.10 -2.03 -1.18
C LEU A 69 -1.50 -1.27 0.01
N ILE A 70 -2.32 -0.51 0.74
CA ILE A 70 -1.87 0.23 1.92
C ILE A 70 -1.49 -0.73 3.05
N LEU A 71 -2.28 -1.78 3.28
CA LEU A 71 -1.98 -2.80 4.28
C LEU A 71 -0.68 -3.56 3.97
N ALA A 72 -0.45 -3.92 2.70
CA ALA A 72 0.80 -4.53 2.26
C ALA A 72 2.00 -3.59 2.50
N GLU A 73 1.84 -2.29 2.25
CA GLU A 73 2.90 -1.31 2.53
C GLU A 73 3.18 -1.16 4.04
N ARG A 74 2.14 -1.14 4.89
CA ARG A 74 2.29 -1.13 6.35
C ARG A 74 3.04 -2.36 6.83
N GLN A 75 2.60 -3.54 6.38
CA GLN A 75 3.26 -4.81 6.74
C GLN A 75 4.74 -4.77 6.33
N ARG A 76 5.06 -4.30 5.12
CA ARG A 76 6.44 -4.17 4.66
C ARG A 76 7.25 -3.24 5.55
N LYS A 77 6.73 -2.05 5.89
CA LYS A 77 7.40 -1.10 6.78
C LYS A 77 7.63 -1.69 8.17
N ASN A 78 6.64 -2.38 8.71
CA ASN A 78 6.74 -3.01 10.03
C ASN A 78 7.77 -4.13 10.04
N VAL A 79 7.80 -4.99 9.00
CA VAL A 79 8.82 -6.03 8.86
C VAL A 79 10.22 -5.42 8.76
N ILE A 80 10.42 -4.42 7.90
CA ILE A 80 11.70 -3.72 7.76
C ILE A 80 12.13 -3.10 9.10
N ALA A 81 11.22 -2.43 9.81
CA ALA A 81 11.52 -1.82 11.11
C ALA A 81 11.92 -2.86 12.17
N VAL A 82 11.23 -3.99 12.23
CA VAL A 82 11.56 -5.09 13.16
C VAL A 82 12.93 -5.68 12.84
N ILE A 83 13.22 -5.96 11.57
CA ILE A 83 14.51 -6.49 11.13
C ILE A 83 15.61 -5.47 11.45
N ALA A 84 15.45 -4.21 11.06
CA ALA A 84 16.44 -3.15 11.28
C ALA A 84 16.72 -2.92 12.77
N THR A 85 15.71 -3.05 13.63
CA THR A 85 15.90 -3.00 15.10
C THR A 85 16.79 -4.13 15.61
N ARG A 86 16.74 -5.32 14.98
CA ARG A 86 17.49 -6.50 15.40
C ARG A 86 18.92 -6.55 14.84
N ILE A 87 19.12 -6.05 13.62
CA ILE A 87 20.39 -6.23 12.89
C ILE A 87 21.04 -4.93 12.42
N GLY A 88 20.45 -3.78 12.75
CA GLY A 88 20.92 -2.46 12.35
C GLY A 88 20.42 -2.03 10.97
N GLU A 89 21.06 -1.01 10.41
CA GLU A 89 20.71 -0.44 9.10
C GLU A 89 20.73 -1.51 8.00
N LEU A 90 19.75 -1.46 7.10
CA LEU A 90 19.58 -2.39 5.99
C LEU A 90 20.07 -1.76 4.69
N THR A 91 20.81 -2.52 3.88
CA THR A 91 21.24 -2.10 2.55
C THR A 91 20.09 -2.14 1.54
N GLU A 92 20.25 -1.48 0.39
CA GLU A 92 19.25 -1.52 -0.68
C GLU A 92 18.99 -2.96 -1.18
N GLU A 93 20.05 -3.76 -1.30
CA GLU A 93 19.95 -5.19 -1.68
C GLU A 93 19.13 -5.99 -0.66
N GLU A 94 19.36 -5.77 0.64
CA GLU A 94 18.61 -6.45 1.70
C GLU A 94 17.13 -6.02 1.73
N LEU A 95 16.85 -4.74 1.48
CA LEU A 95 15.49 -4.21 1.38
C LEU A 95 14.72 -4.83 0.20
N GLU A 96 15.37 -4.94 -0.96
CA GLU A 96 14.80 -5.61 -2.14
C GLU A 96 14.58 -7.10 -1.87
N TRP A 97 15.54 -7.77 -1.22
CA TRP A 97 15.41 -9.17 -0.86
C TRP A 97 14.27 -9.43 0.15
N ILE A 98 14.12 -8.59 1.18
CA ILE A 98 12.99 -8.63 2.12
C ILE A 98 11.67 -8.44 1.36
N HIS A 99 11.63 -7.49 0.42
CA HIS A 99 10.44 -7.27 -0.40
C HIS A 99 10.06 -8.53 -1.18
N ASN A 100 11.04 -9.18 -1.82
CA ASN A 100 10.82 -10.42 -2.55
C ASN A 100 10.39 -11.57 -1.62
N CYS A 101 10.92 -11.64 -0.39
CA CYS A 101 10.49 -12.62 0.59
C CYS A 101 9.01 -12.46 0.91
N LEU A 102 8.54 -11.23 1.13
CA LEU A 102 7.15 -10.95 1.48
C LEU A 102 6.15 -11.22 0.34
N THR A 103 6.62 -11.27 -0.92
CA THR A 103 5.77 -11.50 -2.09
C THR A 103 5.80 -12.93 -2.61
N THR A 104 6.91 -13.65 -2.43
CA THR A 104 7.15 -14.97 -3.05
C THR A 104 7.40 -16.10 -2.06
N SER A 105 7.63 -15.81 -0.78
CA SER A 105 8.06 -16.82 0.20
C SER A 105 7.23 -16.76 1.48
N ASN A 106 7.04 -17.91 2.12
CA ASN A 106 6.46 -18.00 3.47
C ASN A 106 7.53 -17.87 4.58
N MET A 107 8.64 -17.19 4.28
CA MET A 107 9.73 -17.01 5.23
C MET A 107 9.30 -16.12 6.40
N SER A 108 9.56 -16.57 7.63
CA SER A 108 9.31 -15.81 8.84
C SER A 108 10.33 -14.68 9.03
N ILE A 109 9.98 -13.68 9.85
CA ILE A 109 10.90 -12.56 10.16
C ILE A 109 12.20 -13.07 10.78
N ASP A 110 12.15 -14.07 11.67
CA ASP A 110 13.34 -14.63 12.30
C ASP A 110 14.25 -15.37 11.30
N GLU A 111 13.66 -16.05 10.31
CA GLU A 111 14.42 -16.65 9.20
C GLU A 111 15.07 -15.57 8.32
N MET A 112 14.33 -14.49 7.99
CA MET A 112 14.90 -13.36 7.24
C MET A 112 16.11 -12.75 7.96
N ILE A 113 15.97 -12.52 9.27
CA ILE A 113 17.05 -12.01 10.12
C ILE A 113 18.27 -12.95 10.07
N ARG A 114 18.05 -14.26 10.23
CA ARG A 114 19.12 -15.25 10.23
C ARG A 114 19.87 -15.29 8.90
N GLU A 115 19.15 -15.26 7.77
CA GLU A 115 19.79 -15.29 6.45
C GLU A 115 20.57 -13.99 6.16
N ILE A 116 20.04 -12.83 6.55
CA ILE A 116 20.78 -11.55 6.40
C ILE A 116 22.04 -11.56 7.27
N GLN A 117 21.93 -11.95 8.55
CA GLN A 117 23.11 -12.05 9.43
C GLN A 117 24.16 -13.01 8.87
N LYS A 118 23.74 -14.18 8.37
CA LYS A 118 24.63 -15.15 7.74
C LYS A 118 25.32 -14.59 6.50
N SER A 119 24.57 -13.89 5.64
CA SER A 119 25.09 -13.21 4.45
C SER A 119 26.20 -12.22 4.82
N ARG A 120 25.95 -11.37 5.81
CA ARG A 120 26.93 -10.39 6.32
C ARG A 120 28.16 -11.05 6.92
N SER A 121 27.99 -12.03 7.81
CA SER A 121 29.09 -12.71 8.49
C SER A 121 29.97 -13.53 7.54
N SER A 122 29.38 -14.11 6.49
CA SER A 122 30.07 -15.01 5.56
C SER A 122 30.50 -14.30 4.27
N GLN A 123 30.13 -13.03 4.09
CA GLN A 123 30.28 -12.28 2.84
C GLN A 123 29.71 -13.04 1.62
N THR A 124 28.63 -13.80 1.84
CA THR A 124 27.95 -14.56 0.79
C THR A 124 26.70 -13.82 0.32
N PRO A 125 26.31 -13.92 -0.97
CA PRO A 125 25.07 -13.33 -1.46
C PRO A 125 23.85 -13.85 -0.69
N LEU A 126 22.79 -13.04 -0.62
CA LEU A 126 21.51 -13.47 -0.07
C LEU A 126 20.94 -14.65 -0.88
N PRO A 127 20.21 -15.58 -0.23
CA PRO A 127 19.72 -16.77 -0.90
C PRO A 127 18.71 -16.41 -1.98
N LYS A 128 18.83 -17.07 -3.14
CA LYS A 128 17.86 -16.92 -4.23
C LYS A 128 16.53 -17.51 -3.80
N LEU A 129 15.50 -16.68 -3.80
CA LEU A 129 14.13 -17.09 -3.53
C LEU A 129 13.61 -17.83 -4.77
N LYS A 130 12.97 -18.99 -4.55
CA LYS A 130 12.25 -19.69 -5.61
C LYS A 130 10.84 -19.08 -5.72
N PRO A 131 10.31 -18.87 -6.95
CA PRO A 131 8.94 -18.43 -7.15
C PRO A 131 7.92 -19.48 -6.71
#